data_AF-A0A9E3IGV2-F1
#
_entry.id   AF-A0A9E3IGV2-F1
#
_cell.length_a   1.000
_cell.length_b   1.000
_cell.length_c   1.000
_cell.angle_alpha   90.00
_cell.angle_beta   90.00
_cell.angle_gamma   90.00
#
_symmetry.space_group_name_H-M   'P 1'
#
loop_
_entity.id
_entity.type
_entity.pdbx_description
1 polymer ?
#
loop_
_entity_poly.entity_id
_entity_poly.type
_entity_poly.pdbx_seq_one_letter_code
_entity_poly.pdbx_strand_id
1 'polypeptide(L)'
;MRHVETPTDAGLPASAARALAQRFPYMHAIGHGAGHLQVDDADDLAVVLAPIGQAHDAVIALLVTGVNGDYRVAAVSKVVAPGCETCTTTADIAHHLLSVHVMKPADPEFERVTYQFGYRDTDDALRLVGVTAAQPPGDDPIAHGYAISTNLVTGAKVDTLDPTQSDPARRRQLRSTVPLRPAIAFDAFAFTTKALGPELRRQPATAFEQAESLPASAAALVHARFAGMAVQAQSSGALRSDGARDVAVVLAPPPGSDGETVLALLLAQSDGSLRLGATSGPLNRNCHDCEVQVQIAHKALVVQTTSSDSAGTHVVGYQFVATGRSGAPRLVGVRTVQASHDDSGDSHRYVNTANLVTGDKLDVIEDIVHGRRNRVERASKIAVRPPITLAGFVFDPAKLDAETRRDFTP
;
A
#
# COMPACT_ATOMS: atom_id res chain seq x y z
N MET A 1 -22.52 -29.49 30.70
CA MET A 1 -21.11 -29.57 31.13
C MET A 1 -20.28 -29.89 29.90
N ARG A 2 -19.54 -28.93 29.34
CA ARG A 2 -18.60 -29.20 28.22
C ARG A 2 -17.40 -29.94 28.80
N HIS A 3 -17.06 -31.11 28.25
CA HIS A 3 -15.83 -31.81 28.60
C HIS A 3 -14.65 -30.96 28.12
N VAL A 4 -13.78 -30.54 29.04
CA VAL A 4 -12.55 -29.80 28.67
C VAL A 4 -11.57 -30.82 28.12
N GLU A 5 -11.40 -30.85 26.80
CA GLU A 5 -10.36 -31.66 26.14
C GLU A 5 -8.99 -31.02 26.34
N THR A 6 -7.98 -31.83 26.63
CA THR A 6 -6.59 -31.38 26.68
C THR A 6 -6.10 -31.13 25.24
N PRO A 7 -5.57 -29.94 24.91
CA PRO A 7 -5.01 -29.66 23.60
C PRO A 7 -3.84 -30.60 23.27
N THR A 8 -3.69 -30.94 22.00
CA THR A 8 -2.48 -31.60 21.47
C THR A 8 -1.30 -30.63 21.41
N ASP A 9 -0.09 -31.13 21.14
CA ASP A 9 1.11 -30.29 20.91
C ASP A 9 0.91 -29.25 19.78
N ALA A 10 -0.05 -29.49 18.89
CA ALA A 10 -0.45 -28.58 17.81
C ALA A 10 -1.56 -27.58 18.22
N GLY A 11 -1.96 -27.54 19.50
CA GLY A 11 -3.02 -26.65 20.01
C GLY A 11 -4.45 -27.08 19.68
N LEU A 12 -4.64 -28.17 18.93
CA LEU A 12 -5.96 -28.67 18.52
C LEU A 12 -6.62 -29.54 19.60
N PRO A 13 -7.97 -29.53 19.71
CA PRO A 13 -8.72 -30.52 20.49
C PRO A 13 -8.39 -31.95 20.05
N ALA A 14 -8.37 -32.89 20.99
CA ALA A 14 -7.97 -34.28 20.73
C ALA A 14 -8.92 -34.98 19.75
N SER A 15 -10.22 -34.68 19.81
CA SER A 15 -11.22 -35.21 18.86
C SER A 15 -11.02 -34.64 17.45
N ALA A 16 -10.68 -33.34 17.34
CA ALA A 16 -10.32 -32.70 16.06
C ALA A 16 -9.07 -33.34 15.43
N ALA A 17 -8.00 -33.50 16.21
CA ALA A 17 -6.76 -34.12 15.76
C ALA A 17 -7.00 -35.56 15.27
N ARG A 18 -7.85 -36.33 15.96
CA ARG A 18 -8.23 -37.69 15.55
C ARG A 18 -8.98 -37.71 14.22
N ALA A 19 -9.97 -36.84 14.06
CA ALA A 19 -10.73 -36.74 12.81
C ALA A 19 -9.82 -36.39 11.62
N LEU A 20 -8.85 -35.50 11.83
CA LEU A 20 -7.87 -35.13 10.81
C LEU A 20 -6.92 -36.27 10.48
N ALA A 21 -6.35 -36.94 11.49
CA ALA A 21 -5.43 -38.06 11.29
C ALA A 21 -6.07 -39.23 10.52
N GLN A 22 -7.36 -39.48 10.73
CA GLN A 22 -8.12 -40.50 9.98
C GLN A 22 -8.31 -40.13 8.51
N ARG A 23 -8.51 -38.84 8.21
CA ARG A 23 -8.79 -38.37 6.85
C ARG A 23 -7.53 -38.03 6.06
N PHE A 24 -6.49 -37.55 6.73
CA PHE A 24 -5.25 -37.04 6.15
C PHE A 24 -4.02 -37.63 6.87
N PRO A 25 -3.76 -38.96 6.74
CA PRO A 25 -2.69 -39.63 7.48
C PRO A 25 -1.27 -39.15 7.12
N TYR A 26 -1.10 -38.42 6.02
CA TYR A 26 0.19 -37.93 5.51
C TYR A 26 0.37 -36.41 5.63
N MET A 27 -0.55 -35.73 6.31
CA MET A 27 -0.49 -34.29 6.52
C MET A 27 -0.46 -33.97 8.01
N HIS A 28 0.03 -32.78 8.34
CA HIS A 28 0.08 -32.27 9.70
C HIS A 28 -0.49 -30.86 9.75
N ALA A 29 -1.04 -30.48 10.90
CA ALA A 29 -1.56 -29.13 11.11
C ALA A 29 -0.41 -28.15 11.29
N ILE A 30 -0.44 -27.07 10.51
CA ILE A 30 0.54 -25.96 10.57
C ILE A 30 -0.09 -24.65 11.06
N GLY A 31 -1.41 -24.63 11.24
CA GLY A 31 -2.15 -23.52 11.82
C GLY A 31 -3.63 -23.86 11.96
N HIS A 32 -4.33 -23.15 12.84
CA HIS A 32 -5.77 -23.26 12.97
C HIS A 32 -6.40 -21.96 13.47
N GLY A 33 -7.68 -21.78 13.16
CA GLY A 33 -8.54 -20.74 13.70
C GLY A 33 -9.87 -21.34 14.15
N ALA A 34 -10.47 -20.76 15.19
CA ALA A 34 -11.73 -21.21 15.75
C ALA A 34 -12.75 -20.07 15.73
N GLY A 35 -14.03 -20.41 15.56
CA GLY A 35 -15.11 -19.44 15.63
C GLY A 35 -16.46 -20.02 15.24
N HIS A 36 -17.48 -19.17 15.23
CA HIS A 36 -18.86 -19.56 14.90
C HIS A 36 -19.10 -19.40 13.40
N LEU A 37 -19.17 -20.51 12.65
CA LEU A 37 -19.40 -20.47 11.20
C LEU A 37 -20.87 -20.72 10.85
N GLN A 38 -21.51 -21.75 11.42
CA GLN A 38 -22.91 -22.08 11.14
C GLN A 38 -23.88 -21.69 12.26
N VAL A 39 -23.50 -21.90 13.52
CA VAL A 39 -24.38 -21.74 14.68
C VAL A 39 -23.69 -20.87 15.72
N ASP A 40 -24.41 -19.92 16.32
CA ASP A 40 -23.89 -18.87 17.22
C ASP A 40 -23.24 -19.36 18.54
N ASP A 41 -23.05 -20.68 18.74
CA ASP A 41 -22.40 -21.28 19.91
C ASP A 41 -21.47 -22.47 19.56
N ALA A 42 -21.24 -22.74 18.27
CA ALA A 42 -20.40 -23.83 17.78
C ALA A 42 -18.92 -23.40 17.72
N ASP A 43 -18.02 -24.21 18.27
CA ASP A 43 -16.58 -24.00 18.14
C ASP A 43 -16.12 -24.68 16.83
N ASP A 44 -16.50 -24.15 15.68
CA ASP A 44 -16.03 -24.67 14.39
C ASP A 44 -14.55 -24.36 14.23
N LEU A 45 -13.81 -25.25 13.54
CA LEU A 45 -12.36 -25.11 13.33
C LEU A 45 -12.02 -25.05 11.86
N ALA A 46 -11.24 -24.06 11.46
CA ALA A 46 -10.52 -24.04 10.20
C ALA A 46 -9.08 -24.45 10.46
N VAL A 47 -8.64 -25.57 9.89
CA VAL A 47 -7.30 -26.12 10.10
C VAL A 47 -6.53 -26.11 8.79
N VAL A 48 -5.35 -25.49 8.80
CA VAL A 48 -4.41 -25.50 7.69
C VAL A 48 -3.50 -26.72 7.83
N LEU A 49 -3.56 -27.60 6.83
CA LEU A 49 -2.79 -28.84 6.77
C LEU A 49 -1.75 -28.76 5.67
N ALA A 50 -0.53 -29.22 5.95
CA ALA A 50 0.52 -29.36 4.94
C ALA A 50 1.09 -30.79 4.93
N PRO A 51 1.64 -31.26 3.78
CA PRO A 51 2.35 -32.53 3.74
C PRO A 51 3.47 -32.57 4.80
N ILE A 52 3.70 -33.74 5.40
CA ILE A 52 4.76 -33.88 6.41
C ILE A 52 6.12 -33.48 5.82
N GLY A 53 6.82 -32.56 6.48
CA GLY A 53 8.12 -32.04 6.03
C GLY A 53 8.03 -30.88 5.02
N GLN A 54 6.83 -30.39 4.71
CA GLN A 54 6.61 -29.25 3.81
C GLN A 54 5.70 -28.20 4.47
N ALA A 55 5.93 -26.94 4.13
CA ALA A 55 5.07 -25.82 4.53
C ALA A 55 4.23 -25.25 3.37
N HIS A 56 4.43 -25.76 2.15
CA HIS A 56 3.71 -25.39 0.93
C HIS A 56 2.69 -26.47 0.56
N ASP A 57 1.88 -26.20 -0.48
CA ASP A 57 0.79 -27.07 -0.93
C ASP A 57 -0.24 -27.39 0.16
N ALA A 58 -0.51 -26.39 1.01
CA ALA A 58 -1.44 -26.52 2.11
C ALA A 58 -2.88 -26.75 1.62
N VAL A 59 -3.67 -27.48 2.40
CA VAL A 59 -5.13 -27.54 2.25
C VAL A 59 -5.78 -27.03 3.52
N ILE A 60 -7.02 -26.59 3.42
CA ILE A 60 -7.78 -26.07 4.55
C ILE A 60 -8.93 -27.02 4.79
N ALA A 61 -8.91 -27.68 5.94
CA ALA A 61 -9.98 -28.53 6.42
C ALA A 61 -10.88 -27.72 7.36
N LEU A 62 -12.17 -27.67 7.04
CA LEU A 62 -13.19 -27.15 7.94
C LEU A 62 -13.74 -28.31 8.76
N LEU A 63 -13.65 -28.20 10.08
CA LEU A 63 -14.26 -29.14 11.01
C LEU A 63 -15.43 -28.45 11.71
N VAL A 64 -16.54 -29.16 11.77
CA VAL A 64 -17.73 -28.71 12.49
C VAL A 64 -17.95 -29.59 13.70
N THR A 65 -18.45 -29.00 14.79
CA THR A 65 -18.77 -29.74 16.00
C THR A 65 -20.06 -30.54 15.78
N GLY A 66 -19.98 -31.86 15.98
CA GLY A 66 -21.14 -32.75 15.96
C GLY A 66 -21.96 -32.66 17.26
N VAL A 67 -23.11 -33.33 17.27
CA VAL A 67 -24.11 -33.30 18.37
C VAL A 67 -23.53 -33.71 19.74
N ASN A 68 -22.46 -34.50 19.77
CA ASN A 68 -21.80 -34.97 20.99
C ASN A 68 -20.51 -34.21 21.34
N GLY A 69 -20.18 -33.12 20.63
CA GLY A 69 -18.92 -32.41 20.79
C GLY A 69 -17.76 -32.98 19.97
N ASP A 70 -17.96 -34.12 19.29
CA ASP A 70 -16.97 -34.69 18.37
C ASP A 70 -16.84 -33.85 17.09
N TYR A 71 -15.61 -33.58 16.67
CA TYR A 71 -15.35 -32.93 15.40
C TYR A 71 -15.44 -33.90 14.21
N ARG A 72 -16.02 -33.42 13.11
CA ARG A 72 -15.94 -34.09 11.80
C ARG A 72 -15.44 -33.12 10.74
N VAL A 73 -14.68 -33.63 9.76
CA VAL A 73 -14.29 -32.84 8.59
C VAL A 73 -15.53 -32.63 7.71
N ALA A 74 -15.99 -31.38 7.62
CA ALA A 74 -17.18 -31.00 6.84
C ALA A 74 -16.84 -30.65 5.39
N ALA A 75 -15.75 -29.90 5.18
CA ALA A 75 -15.31 -29.48 3.86
C ALA A 75 -13.78 -29.37 3.80
N VAL A 76 -13.24 -29.45 2.59
CA VAL A 76 -11.79 -29.39 2.34
C VAL A 76 -11.56 -28.55 1.10
N SER A 77 -10.64 -27.59 1.17
CA SER A 77 -10.26 -26.79 0.01
C SER A 77 -9.51 -27.63 -1.04
N LYS A 78 -9.36 -27.06 -2.25
CA LYS A 78 -8.23 -27.44 -3.11
C LYS A 78 -6.90 -27.03 -2.47
N VAL A 79 -5.80 -27.55 -3.02
CA VAL A 79 -4.45 -27.12 -2.65
C VAL A 79 -4.31 -25.61 -2.83
N VAL A 80 -3.79 -24.96 -1.80
CA VAL A 80 -3.41 -23.56 -1.76
C VAL A 80 -2.03 -23.44 -2.38
N ALA A 81 -2.00 -23.07 -3.66
CA ALA A 81 -0.79 -22.97 -4.48
C ALA A 81 -0.55 -21.50 -4.86
N PRO A 82 -0.02 -20.67 -3.94
CA PRO A 82 0.15 -19.25 -4.16
C PRO A 82 1.31 -18.90 -5.10
N GLY A 83 2.06 -19.90 -5.57
CA GLY A 83 3.16 -19.74 -6.53
C GLY A 83 4.45 -19.17 -5.93
N CYS A 84 4.66 -19.34 -4.63
CA CYS A 84 5.80 -18.81 -3.89
C CYS A 84 6.18 -19.76 -2.74
N GLU A 85 7.47 -20.04 -2.61
CA GLU A 85 8.00 -21.04 -1.65
C GLU A 85 7.92 -20.56 -0.19
N THR A 86 8.06 -19.26 0.07
CA THR A 86 8.06 -18.65 1.41
C THR A 86 6.69 -18.16 1.88
N CYS A 87 5.63 -18.49 1.13
CA CYS A 87 4.29 -18.02 1.41
C CYS A 87 3.66 -18.77 2.58
N THR A 88 2.97 -18.03 3.45
CA THR A 88 2.27 -18.60 4.59
C THR A 88 0.77 -18.57 4.35
N THR A 89 0.10 -19.65 4.71
CA THR A 89 -1.36 -19.76 4.65
C THR A 89 -1.89 -19.85 6.06
N THR A 90 -2.84 -18.98 6.41
CA THR A 90 -3.60 -19.08 7.66
C THR A 90 -5.08 -19.06 7.35
N ALA A 91 -5.89 -19.54 8.28
CA ALA A 91 -7.34 -19.50 8.17
C ALA A 91 -7.95 -19.21 9.53
N ASP A 92 -9.02 -18.44 9.54
CA ASP A 92 -9.78 -18.09 10.73
C ASP A 92 -11.28 -18.03 10.40
N ILE A 93 -12.08 -18.11 11.46
CA ILE A 93 -13.53 -18.04 11.39
C ILE A 93 -13.96 -16.82 12.20
N ALA A 94 -14.59 -15.87 11.52
CA ALA A 94 -15.18 -14.69 12.13
C ALA A 94 -16.67 -14.65 11.78
N HIS A 95 -17.55 -14.70 12.79
CA HIS A 95 -19.02 -14.68 12.71
C HIS A 95 -19.62 -14.93 11.31
N HIS A 96 -19.91 -16.21 11.01
CA HIS A 96 -20.45 -16.70 9.73
C HIS A 96 -19.57 -16.57 8.48
N LEU A 97 -18.29 -16.23 8.65
CA LEU A 97 -17.32 -16.16 7.55
C LEU A 97 -16.06 -16.96 7.86
N LEU A 98 -15.68 -17.82 6.92
CA LEU A 98 -14.35 -18.41 6.85
C LEU A 98 -13.46 -17.46 6.05
N SER A 99 -12.38 -16.99 6.68
CA SER A 99 -11.34 -16.21 6.01
C SER A 99 -10.11 -17.10 5.80
N VAL A 100 -9.62 -17.12 4.56
CA VAL A 100 -8.35 -17.76 4.20
C VAL A 100 -7.37 -16.66 3.83
N HIS A 101 -6.26 -16.57 4.55
CA HIS A 101 -5.22 -15.59 4.31
C HIS A 101 -3.99 -16.25 3.70
N VAL A 102 -3.53 -15.69 2.60
CA VAL A 102 -2.25 -16.05 1.97
C VAL A 102 -1.35 -14.84 2.09
N MET A 103 -0.26 -14.95 2.84
CA MET A 103 0.76 -13.92 2.95
C MET A 103 1.96 -14.26 2.08
N LYS A 104 2.42 -13.25 1.33
CA LYS A 104 3.54 -13.33 0.40
C LYS A 104 4.57 -12.25 0.76
N PRO A 105 5.58 -12.59 1.58
CA PRO A 105 6.46 -11.60 2.21
C PRO A 105 7.29 -10.73 1.25
N ALA A 106 7.46 -11.15 0.00
CA ALA A 106 8.31 -10.48 -0.99
C ALA A 106 7.57 -10.23 -2.33
N ASP A 107 6.24 -10.26 -2.35
CA ASP A 107 5.46 -10.04 -3.58
C ASP A 107 5.26 -8.54 -3.81
N PRO A 108 5.70 -7.98 -4.96
CA PRO A 108 5.59 -6.56 -5.27
C PRO A 108 4.14 -6.10 -5.53
N GLU A 109 3.22 -7.03 -5.85
CA GLU A 109 1.81 -6.71 -6.11
C GLU A 109 0.96 -6.70 -4.84
N PHE A 110 0.98 -7.79 -4.06
CA PHE A 110 0.20 -7.89 -2.81
C PHE A 110 0.87 -8.81 -1.79
N GLU A 111 1.19 -8.26 -0.62
CA GLU A 111 1.76 -9.02 0.49
C GLU A 111 0.72 -9.90 1.20
N ARG A 112 -0.59 -9.58 1.11
CA ARG A 112 -1.66 -10.39 1.71
C ARG A 112 -2.87 -10.48 0.79
N VAL A 113 -3.36 -11.70 0.56
CA VAL A 113 -4.66 -11.94 -0.08
C VAL A 113 -5.56 -12.70 0.89
N THR A 114 -6.78 -12.22 1.05
CA THR A 114 -7.81 -12.78 1.92
C THR A 114 -9.00 -13.22 1.09
N TYR A 115 -9.33 -14.50 1.14
CA TYR A 115 -10.51 -15.07 0.51
C TYR A 115 -11.56 -15.31 1.58
N GLN A 116 -12.76 -14.76 1.41
CA GLN A 116 -13.84 -14.87 2.37
C GLN A 116 -14.92 -15.77 1.81
N PHE A 117 -15.30 -16.77 2.61
CA PHE A 117 -16.36 -17.69 2.28
C PHE A 117 -17.47 -17.63 3.33
N GLY A 118 -18.72 -17.62 2.90
CA GLY A 118 -19.87 -17.58 3.79
C GLY A 118 -20.96 -18.51 3.30
N TYR A 119 -21.83 -18.91 4.24
CA TYR A 119 -23.08 -19.57 3.90
C TYR A 119 -24.07 -18.52 3.41
N ARG A 120 -24.49 -18.64 2.16
CA ARG A 120 -25.59 -17.86 1.58
C ARG A 120 -26.72 -18.83 1.36
N ASP A 121 -27.88 -18.51 1.90
CA ASP A 121 -28.97 -19.44 2.16
C ASP A 121 -29.37 -20.39 1.00
N THR A 122 -29.99 -21.49 1.43
CA THR A 122 -30.62 -22.67 0.78
C THR A 122 -29.77 -23.93 0.55
N ASP A 123 -28.47 -23.84 0.31
CA ASP A 123 -27.69 -25.01 -0.13
C ASP A 123 -26.68 -25.54 0.89
N ASP A 124 -26.64 -24.99 2.12
CA ASP A 124 -25.67 -25.33 3.18
C ASP A 124 -24.21 -25.42 2.70
N ALA A 125 -23.89 -24.70 1.62
CA ALA A 125 -22.61 -24.74 0.95
C ALA A 125 -21.85 -23.45 1.21
N LEU A 126 -20.59 -23.60 1.61
CA LEU A 126 -19.70 -22.47 1.86
C LEU A 126 -19.23 -21.91 0.52
N ARG A 127 -19.60 -20.67 0.20
CA ARG A 127 -19.33 -20.03 -1.10
C ARG A 127 -18.39 -18.85 -0.94
N LEU A 128 -17.52 -18.62 -1.93
CA LEU A 128 -16.67 -17.44 -1.98
C LEU A 128 -17.54 -16.19 -2.14
N VAL A 129 -17.54 -15.32 -1.14
CA VAL A 129 -18.37 -14.10 -1.08
C VAL A 129 -17.55 -12.82 -1.26
N GLY A 130 -16.26 -12.87 -0.93
CA GLY A 130 -15.39 -11.71 -0.99
C GLY A 130 -13.93 -12.06 -1.17
N VAL A 131 -13.18 -11.11 -1.70
CA VAL A 131 -11.72 -11.18 -1.73
C VAL A 131 -11.16 -9.81 -1.36
N THR A 132 -10.09 -9.80 -0.58
CA THR A 132 -9.32 -8.59 -0.29
C THR A 132 -7.85 -8.84 -0.51
N ALA A 133 -7.21 -8.06 -1.37
CA ALA A 133 -5.76 -8.08 -1.55
C ALA A 133 -5.17 -6.78 -1.00
N ALA A 134 -4.14 -6.88 -0.17
CA ALA A 134 -3.53 -5.75 0.52
C ALA A 134 -2.02 -5.80 0.41
N GLN A 135 -1.45 -4.63 0.19
CA GLN A 135 -0.04 -4.31 0.32
C GLN A 135 0.02 -3.30 1.48
N PRO A 136 0.62 -3.65 2.63
CA PRO A 136 0.82 -2.67 3.68
C PRO A 136 1.71 -1.54 3.15
N PRO A 137 1.62 -0.34 3.73
CA PRO A 137 2.70 0.61 3.55
C PRO A 137 3.94 -0.10 4.09
N GLY A 138 4.95 -0.33 3.25
CA GLY A 138 6.20 -0.93 3.73
C GLY A 138 6.80 -0.09 4.86
N ASP A 139 8.03 -0.39 5.28
CA ASP A 139 8.74 0.42 6.29
C ASP A 139 9.09 1.85 5.81
N ASP A 140 8.49 2.30 4.72
CA ASP A 140 8.54 3.65 4.22
C ASP A 140 7.42 4.53 4.80
N PRO A 141 7.72 5.58 5.57
CA PRO A 141 6.72 6.54 6.04
C PRO A 141 6.01 7.34 4.94
N ILE A 142 6.41 7.25 3.66
CA ILE A 142 5.64 7.78 2.51
C ILE A 142 5.05 6.69 1.60
N ALA A 143 5.38 5.40 1.80
CA ALA A 143 4.70 4.36 1.02
C ALA A 143 3.24 4.36 1.44
N HIS A 144 2.37 4.50 0.45
CA HIS A 144 0.96 4.34 0.68
C HIS A 144 0.64 2.85 0.66
N GLY A 145 0.03 2.36 1.74
CA GLY A 145 -0.56 1.04 1.71
C GLY A 145 -1.68 1.02 0.67
N TYR A 146 -1.94 -0.13 0.09
CA TYR A 146 -2.98 -0.29 -0.91
C TYR A 146 -3.80 -1.53 -0.61
N ALA A 147 -5.11 -1.42 -0.66
CA ALA A 147 -6.00 -2.56 -0.52
C ALA A 147 -7.09 -2.52 -1.57
N ILE A 148 -7.35 -3.67 -2.19
CA ILE A 148 -8.52 -3.92 -3.02
C ILE A 148 -9.43 -4.81 -2.22
N SER A 149 -10.69 -4.42 -2.07
CA SER A 149 -11.73 -5.30 -1.55
C SER A 149 -12.83 -5.43 -2.58
N THR A 150 -13.17 -6.67 -2.93
CA THR A 150 -14.22 -6.98 -3.90
C THR A 150 -15.24 -7.90 -3.26
N ASN A 151 -16.49 -7.44 -3.22
CA ASN A 151 -17.65 -8.24 -2.86
C ASN A 151 -18.13 -8.97 -4.12
N LEU A 152 -17.93 -10.29 -4.16
CA LEU A 152 -18.21 -11.11 -5.35
C LEU A 152 -19.70 -11.39 -5.54
N VAL A 153 -20.51 -11.09 -4.54
CA VAL A 153 -21.96 -11.20 -4.63
C VAL A 153 -22.53 -10.01 -5.36
N THR A 154 -22.14 -8.81 -4.93
CA THR A 154 -22.72 -7.56 -5.45
C THR A 154 -21.91 -7.02 -6.62
N GLY A 155 -20.71 -7.57 -6.87
CA GLY A 155 -19.75 -7.06 -7.84
C GLY A 155 -19.12 -5.74 -7.40
N ALA A 156 -19.41 -5.25 -6.19
CA ALA A 156 -18.87 -4.01 -5.67
C ALA A 156 -17.38 -4.18 -5.39
N LYS A 157 -16.57 -3.31 -5.98
CA LYS A 157 -15.11 -3.25 -5.78
C LYS A 157 -14.74 -1.91 -5.18
N VAL A 158 -13.87 -1.95 -4.17
CA VAL A 158 -13.32 -0.77 -3.52
C VAL A 158 -11.81 -0.90 -3.48
N ASP A 159 -11.14 -0.05 -4.24
CA ASP A 159 -9.72 0.16 -4.14
C ASP A 159 -9.47 1.26 -3.09
N THR A 160 -8.56 1.05 -2.15
CA THR A 160 -8.28 1.95 -1.03
C THR A 160 -6.79 2.21 -0.95
N LEU A 161 -6.41 3.49 -0.98
CA LEU A 161 -5.06 3.95 -0.71
C LEU A 161 -4.99 4.39 0.77
N ASP A 162 -3.91 4.01 1.45
CA ASP A 162 -3.71 4.16 2.90
C ASP A 162 -4.77 3.43 3.75
N PRO A 163 -4.97 2.11 3.57
CA PRO A 163 -6.01 1.35 4.26
C PRO A 163 -5.83 1.34 5.79
N THR A 164 -4.60 1.54 6.28
CA THR A 164 -4.27 1.63 7.71
C THR A 164 -4.56 3.00 8.33
N GLN A 165 -4.98 4.00 7.54
CA GLN A 165 -5.38 5.31 8.04
C GLN A 165 -6.57 5.17 9.01
N SER A 166 -6.39 5.68 10.24
CA SER A 166 -7.38 5.53 11.32
C SER A 166 -8.62 6.41 11.13
N ASP A 167 -8.49 7.54 10.41
CA ASP A 167 -9.60 8.43 10.03
C ASP A 167 -10.21 8.01 8.68
N PRO A 168 -11.45 7.45 8.65
CA PRO A 168 -12.10 7.01 7.41
C PRO A 168 -12.32 8.14 6.40
N ALA A 169 -12.49 9.40 6.87
CA ALA A 169 -12.70 10.54 5.99
C ALA A 169 -11.42 10.95 5.23
N ARG A 170 -10.26 10.44 5.65
CA ARG A 170 -8.96 10.67 5.01
C ARG A 170 -8.52 9.52 4.11
N ARG A 171 -9.26 8.41 4.08
CA ARG A 171 -8.98 7.29 3.17
C ARG A 171 -9.37 7.69 1.76
N ARG A 172 -8.44 7.54 0.82
CA ARG A 172 -8.74 7.71 -0.60
C ARG A 172 -9.31 6.40 -1.11
N GLN A 173 -10.59 6.40 -1.47
CA GLN A 173 -11.31 5.23 -1.95
C GLN A 173 -11.79 5.45 -3.37
N LEU A 174 -11.53 4.48 -4.24
CA LEU A 174 -12.12 4.39 -5.56
C LEU A 174 -13.12 3.24 -5.56
N ARG A 175 -14.39 3.55 -5.82
CA ARG A 175 -15.45 2.55 -5.95
C ARG A 175 -15.64 2.23 -7.42
N SER A 176 -15.64 0.95 -7.75
CA SER A 176 -15.88 0.45 -9.09
C SER A 176 -16.71 -0.84 -9.00
N THR A 177 -16.99 -1.43 -10.17
CA THR A 177 -17.73 -2.70 -10.25
C THR A 177 -16.97 -3.69 -11.10
N VAL A 178 -17.04 -4.96 -10.72
CA VAL A 178 -16.55 -6.09 -11.53
C VAL A 178 -17.71 -6.96 -12.00
N PRO A 179 -17.56 -7.70 -13.12
CA PRO A 179 -18.57 -8.65 -13.55
C PRO A 179 -18.87 -9.67 -12.45
N LEU A 180 -20.17 -9.95 -12.24
CA LEU A 180 -20.59 -10.99 -11.31
C LEU A 180 -20.13 -12.36 -11.80
N ARG A 181 -19.72 -13.20 -10.85
CA ARG A 181 -19.37 -14.59 -11.11
C ARG A 181 -20.40 -15.54 -10.50
N PRO A 182 -20.54 -16.76 -11.06
CA PRO A 182 -21.22 -17.84 -10.36
C PRO A 182 -20.60 -18.06 -8.98
N ALA A 183 -21.43 -18.34 -7.97
CA ALA A 183 -20.97 -18.61 -6.61
C ALA A 183 -20.04 -19.84 -6.59
N ILE A 184 -18.76 -19.64 -6.30
CA ILE A 184 -17.77 -20.72 -6.28
C ILE A 184 -17.77 -21.37 -4.91
N ALA A 185 -17.96 -22.70 -4.85
CA ALA A 185 -17.89 -23.45 -3.60
C ALA A 185 -16.45 -23.52 -3.08
N PHE A 186 -16.30 -23.56 -1.75
CA PHE A 186 -15.00 -23.62 -1.07
C PHE A 186 -14.13 -24.80 -1.51
N ASP A 187 -14.73 -25.97 -1.68
CA ASP A 187 -14.07 -27.20 -2.12
C ASP A 187 -13.70 -27.22 -3.62
N ALA A 188 -14.31 -26.33 -4.40
CA ALA A 188 -14.07 -26.17 -5.84
C ALA A 188 -13.16 -24.98 -6.17
N PHE A 189 -12.93 -24.05 -5.24
CA PHE A 189 -12.14 -22.86 -5.50
C PHE A 189 -10.65 -23.20 -5.63
N ALA A 190 -10.03 -22.73 -6.73
CA ALA A 190 -8.61 -22.89 -6.98
C ALA A 190 -7.84 -21.68 -6.44
N PHE A 191 -7.13 -21.86 -5.34
CA PHE A 191 -6.32 -20.83 -4.68
C PHE A 191 -5.00 -20.59 -5.44
N THR A 192 -5.09 -19.88 -6.56
CA THR A 192 -3.96 -19.56 -7.44
C THR A 192 -3.87 -18.05 -7.70
N THR A 193 -2.70 -17.57 -8.11
CA THR A 193 -2.47 -16.15 -8.43
C THR A 193 -3.35 -15.60 -9.55
N LYS A 194 -3.92 -16.45 -10.41
CA LYS A 194 -4.74 -16.04 -11.56
C LYS A 194 -6.25 -16.23 -11.36
N ALA A 195 -6.69 -16.78 -10.23
CA ALA A 195 -8.08 -17.18 -10.02
C ALA A 195 -9.08 -16.00 -10.10
N LEU A 196 -8.63 -14.80 -9.73
CA LEU A 196 -9.45 -13.60 -9.52
C LEU A 196 -8.87 -12.36 -10.25
N GLY A 197 -8.31 -12.56 -11.45
CA GLY A 197 -7.57 -11.52 -12.19
C GLY A 197 -8.27 -10.16 -12.28
N PRO A 198 -9.50 -10.04 -12.82
CA PRO A 198 -10.24 -8.78 -12.86
C PRO A 198 -10.59 -8.19 -11.47
N GLU A 199 -10.89 -9.05 -10.51
CA GLU A 199 -11.33 -8.71 -9.15
C GLU A 199 -10.19 -8.17 -8.28
N LEU A 200 -8.95 -8.56 -8.59
CA LEU A 200 -7.73 -8.13 -7.92
C LEU A 200 -6.83 -7.24 -8.78
N ARG A 201 -7.28 -6.84 -9.98
CA ARG A 201 -6.51 -5.93 -10.82
C ARG A 201 -6.40 -4.56 -10.14
N ARG A 202 -5.18 -4.18 -9.78
CA ARG A 202 -4.85 -2.86 -9.24
C ARG A 202 -5.25 -1.77 -10.23
N GLN A 203 -6.02 -0.79 -9.76
CA GLN A 203 -6.18 0.45 -10.50
C GLN A 203 -4.91 1.27 -10.34
N PRO A 204 -4.43 1.95 -11.40
CA PRO A 204 -3.25 2.79 -11.29
C PRO A 204 -3.48 3.87 -10.22
N ALA A 205 -2.42 4.34 -9.56
CA ALA A 205 -2.52 5.36 -8.51
C ALA A 205 -3.25 6.63 -9.01
N THR A 206 -3.11 6.96 -10.30
CA THR A 206 -3.82 8.04 -11.00
C THR A 206 -5.35 7.87 -11.00
N ALA A 207 -5.88 6.67 -10.81
CA ALA A 207 -7.33 6.44 -10.71
C ALA A 207 -7.92 6.91 -9.36
N PHE A 208 -7.09 7.15 -8.35
CA PHE A 208 -7.50 7.77 -7.07
C PHE A 208 -7.50 9.29 -7.14
N GLU A 209 -6.89 9.85 -8.18
CA GLU A 209 -7.09 11.24 -8.53
C GLU A 209 -8.49 11.32 -9.13
N GLN A 210 -9.33 12.19 -8.59
CA GLN A 210 -10.51 12.61 -9.34
C GLN A 210 -9.99 13.11 -10.69
N ALA A 211 -10.34 12.41 -11.77
CA ALA A 211 -10.09 12.83 -13.13
C ALA A 211 -10.90 14.11 -13.39
N GLU A 212 -10.33 15.23 -13.01
CA GLU A 212 -10.52 16.46 -13.73
C GLU A 212 -9.23 16.65 -14.51
N SER A 213 -9.29 16.46 -15.83
CA SER A 213 -8.51 17.30 -16.73
C SER A 213 -8.40 18.68 -16.11
N LEU A 214 -7.21 19.28 -16.04
CA LEU A 214 -7.03 20.63 -15.52
C LEU A 214 -8.26 21.47 -15.89
N PRO A 215 -8.95 22.10 -14.91
CA PRO A 215 -10.10 22.94 -15.21
C PRO A 215 -9.78 23.82 -16.41
N ALA A 216 -10.72 24.05 -17.33
CA ALA A 216 -10.39 24.74 -18.59
C ALA A 216 -9.66 26.09 -18.35
N SER A 217 -9.99 26.77 -17.24
CA SER A 217 -9.29 27.96 -16.74
C SER A 217 -7.83 27.69 -16.35
N ALA A 218 -7.55 26.59 -15.66
CA ALA A 218 -6.20 26.13 -15.32
C ALA A 218 -5.38 25.78 -16.56
N ALA A 219 -5.97 25.01 -17.48
CA ALA A 219 -5.34 24.63 -18.74
C ALA A 219 -5.00 25.87 -19.59
N ALA A 220 -5.93 26.83 -19.68
CA ALA A 220 -5.70 28.09 -20.40
C ALA A 220 -4.55 28.90 -19.79
N LEU A 221 -4.48 29.02 -18.45
CA LEU A 221 -3.40 29.72 -17.77
C LEU A 221 -2.04 29.06 -17.99
N VAL A 222 -2.00 27.72 -17.91
CA VAL A 222 -0.79 26.94 -18.16
C VAL A 222 -0.33 27.13 -19.61
N HIS A 223 -1.21 26.94 -20.59
CA HIS A 223 -0.87 27.10 -22.01
C HIS A 223 -0.45 28.53 -22.38
N ALA A 224 -1.06 29.55 -21.76
CA ALA A 224 -0.69 30.94 -21.99
C ALA A 224 0.72 31.27 -21.49
N ARG A 225 1.17 30.66 -20.38
CA ARG A 225 2.47 30.95 -19.77
C ARG A 225 3.59 30.01 -20.21
N PHE A 226 3.25 28.75 -20.45
CA PHE A 226 4.17 27.62 -20.71
C PHE A 226 3.79 26.95 -22.03
N ALA A 227 3.78 27.75 -23.11
CA ALA A 227 3.39 27.27 -24.43
C ALA A 227 4.23 26.07 -24.85
N GLY A 228 3.56 25.01 -25.32
CA GLY A 228 4.21 23.77 -25.77
C GLY A 228 4.57 22.77 -24.66
N MET A 229 4.45 23.10 -23.38
CA MET A 229 4.70 22.14 -22.30
C MET A 229 3.49 21.23 -22.06
N ALA A 230 3.76 19.96 -21.76
CA ALA A 230 2.77 18.97 -21.37
C ALA A 230 2.66 18.89 -19.83
N VAL A 231 1.46 18.61 -19.33
CA VAL A 231 1.26 18.32 -17.90
C VAL A 231 1.76 16.91 -17.63
N GLN A 232 2.77 16.77 -16.77
CA GLN A 232 3.33 15.50 -16.34
C GLN A 232 2.62 14.96 -15.09
N ALA A 233 2.32 15.84 -14.13
CA ALA A 233 1.64 15.49 -12.89
C ALA A 233 0.83 16.69 -12.37
N GLN A 234 -0.22 16.43 -11.59
CA GLN A 234 -1.00 17.50 -10.96
C GLN A 234 -1.58 17.07 -9.62
N SER A 235 -1.89 18.04 -8.78
CA SER A 235 -2.61 17.81 -7.53
C SER A 235 -3.47 19.00 -7.17
N SER A 236 -4.63 18.77 -6.57
CA SER A 236 -5.49 19.84 -6.07
C SER A 236 -5.79 19.66 -4.59
N GLY A 237 -5.83 20.77 -3.84
CA GLY A 237 -6.11 20.71 -2.41
C GLY A 237 -6.04 22.06 -1.72
N ALA A 238 -6.42 22.08 -0.45
CA ALA A 238 -6.34 23.27 0.38
C ALA A 238 -4.90 23.47 0.90
N LEU A 239 -4.09 24.19 0.14
CA LEU A 239 -2.73 24.57 0.53
C LEU A 239 -2.73 25.73 1.53
N ARG A 240 -3.67 26.67 1.36
CA ARG A 240 -3.82 27.87 2.17
C ARG A 240 -4.86 27.69 3.28
N SER A 241 -4.77 28.57 4.28
CA SER A 241 -5.66 28.56 5.44
C SER A 241 -7.09 28.97 5.14
N ASP A 242 -7.33 29.65 4.02
CA ASP A 242 -8.66 30.06 3.54
C ASP A 242 -9.48 28.89 2.98
N GLY A 243 -8.88 27.70 2.86
CA GLY A 243 -9.55 26.48 2.42
C GLY A 243 -9.79 26.42 0.91
N ALA A 244 -9.28 27.39 0.16
CA ALA A 244 -9.43 27.41 -1.30
C ALA A 244 -8.68 26.24 -1.95
N ARG A 245 -9.28 25.63 -2.97
CA ARG A 245 -8.72 24.46 -3.69
C ARG A 245 -7.68 24.92 -4.70
N ASP A 246 -6.45 25.08 -4.24
CA ASP A 246 -5.30 25.40 -5.08
C ASP A 246 -4.89 24.17 -5.91
N VAL A 247 -4.19 24.38 -7.03
CA VAL A 247 -3.75 23.32 -7.95
C VAL A 247 -2.25 23.44 -8.17
N ALA A 248 -1.50 22.36 -7.96
CA ALA A 248 -0.09 22.25 -8.31
C ALA A 248 0.04 21.42 -9.59
N VAL A 249 0.89 21.86 -10.53
CA VAL A 249 1.04 21.24 -11.84
C VAL A 249 2.53 21.13 -12.18
N VAL A 250 2.99 19.93 -12.48
CA VAL A 250 4.33 19.69 -13.05
C VAL A 250 4.21 19.72 -14.56
N LEU A 251 5.02 20.56 -15.19
CA LEU A 251 5.03 20.81 -16.62
C LEU A 251 6.35 20.32 -17.19
N ALA A 252 6.29 19.43 -18.18
CA ALA A 252 7.43 18.91 -18.89
C ALA A 252 7.47 19.45 -20.33
N PRO A 253 8.66 19.75 -20.86
CA PRO A 253 8.81 20.14 -22.25
C PRO A 253 8.56 18.93 -23.18
N PRO A 254 8.25 19.16 -24.47
CA PRO A 254 8.15 18.08 -25.45
C PRO A 254 9.44 17.24 -25.53
N PRO A 255 9.34 15.93 -25.83
CA PRO A 255 10.50 15.10 -26.08
C PRO A 255 11.41 15.71 -27.16
N GLY A 256 12.71 15.84 -26.87
CA GLY A 256 13.70 16.39 -27.80
C GLY A 256 13.77 17.92 -27.86
N SER A 257 13.17 18.64 -26.92
CA SER A 257 13.33 20.09 -26.78
C SER A 257 14.20 20.46 -25.56
N ASP A 258 14.95 21.56 -25.66
CA ASP A 258 15.86 22.07 -24.61
C ASP A 258 15.15 22.69 -23.40
N GLY A 259 13.84 22.46 -23.24
CA GLY A 259 13.08 22.98 -22.12
C GLY A 259 13.42 22.28 -20.81
N GLU A 260 13.10 22.90 -19.69
CA GLU A 260 13.29 22.30 -18.36
C GLU A 260 11.92 22.03 -17.72
N THR A 261 11.77 20.91 -17.01
CA THR A 261 10.56 20.59 -16.26
C THR A 261 10.39 21.58 -15.11
N VAL A 262 9.18 22.12 -14.91
CA VAL A 262 8.88 23.12 -13.86
C VAL A 262 7.63 22.76 -13.07
N LEU A 263 7.54 23.23 -11.83
CA LEU A 263 6.34 23.17 -11.01
C LEU A 263 5.65 24.54 -10.98
N ALA A 264 4.40 24.58 -11.40
CA ALA A 264 3.55 25.77 -11.34
C ALA A 264 2.41 25.57 -10.32
N LEU A 265 2.19 26.58 -9.48
CA LEU A 265 1.06 26.61 -8.56
C LEU A 265 -0.02 27.56 -9.09
N LEU A 266 -1.25 27.08 -9.19
CA LEU A 266 -2.44 27.85 -9.54
C LEU A 266 -3.25 28.08 -8.27
N LEU A 267 -3.48 29.35 -7.94
CA LEU A 267 -4.13 29.75 -6.70
C LEU A 267 -5.60 30.06 -6.97
N ALA A 268 -6.50 29.38 -6.26
CA ALA A 268 -7.93 29.65 -6.32
C ALA A 268 -8.25 31.03 -5.73
N GLN A 269 -9.03 31.83 -6.45
CA GLN A 269 -9.49 33.13 -6.03
C GLN A 269 -10.89 33.03 -5.40
N SER A 270 -11.28 34.04 -4.62
CA SER A 270 -12.59 34.07 -3.95
C SER A 270 -13.77 34.11 -4.92
N ASP A 271 -13.55 34.58 -6.14
CA ASP A 271 -14.55 34.61 -7.23
C ASP A 271 -14.64 33.28 -8.02
N GLY A 272 -13.89 32.26 -7.60
CA GLY A 272 -13.82 30.95 -8.27
C GLY A 272 -12.84 30.90 -9.45
N SER A 273 -12.19 32.02 -9.80
CA SER A 273 -11.15 32.04 -10.83
C SER A 273 -9.84 31.43 -10.31
N LEU A 274 -8.93 31.09 -11.24
CA LEU A 274 -7.57 30.69 -10.91
C LEU A 274 -6.62 31.80 -11.33
N ARG A 275 -5.54 31.99 -10.56
CA ARG A 275 -4.39 32.80 -10.97
C ARG A 275 -3.12 31.98 -10.93
N LEU A 276 -2.17 32.27 -11.79
CA LEU A 276 -0.83 31.74 -11.65
C LEU A 276 -0.17 32.32 -10.38
N GLY A 277 0.24 31.44 -9.48
CA GLY A 277 0.99 31.75 -8.27
C GLY A 277 2.49 31.56 -8.47
N ALA A 278 3.14 30.93 -7.48
CA ALA A 278 4.57 30.65 -7.56
C ALA A 278 4.87 29.61 -8.64
N THR A 279 5.94 29.85 -9.41
CA THR A 279 6.55 28.86 -10.30
C THR A 279 7.95 28.56 -9.77
N SER A 280 8.31 27.28 -9.72
CA SER A 280 9.66 26.88 -9.35
C SER A 280 10.67 27.28 -10.42
N GLY A 281 11.96 27.17 -10.07
CA GLY A 281 12.99 26.97 -11.08
C GLY A 281 12.88 25.57 -11.69
N PRO A 282 13.85 25.17 -12.53
CA PRO A 282 13.88 23.84 -13.11
C PRO A 282 13.94 22.72 -12.07
N LEU A 283 13.25 21.62 -12.37
CA LEU A 283 13.42 20.33 -11.72
C LEU A 283 14.62 19.63 -12.35
N ASN A 284 15.83 20.01 -11.91
CA ASN A 284 17.18 19.54 -12.28
C ASN A 284 17.52 19.42 -13.80
N ARG A 285 18.75 19.81 -14.16
CA ARG A 285 19.35 19.59 -15.49
C ARG A 285 19.92 18.18 -15.70
N ASN A 286 20.14 17.42 -14.62
CA ASN A 286 20.92 16.17 -14.66
C ASN A 286 20.08 14.90 -14.41
N CYS A 287 18.75 14.98 -14.41
CA CYS A 287 17.89 13.81 -14.24
C CYS A 287 16.87 13.71 -15.38
N HIS A 288 17.33 13.26 -16.55
CA HIS A 288 16.51 13.16 -17.75
C HIS A 288 15.34 12.16 -17.61
N ASP A 289 15.43 11.19 -16.70
CA ASP A 289 14.43 10.12 -16.51
C ASP A 289 13.78 10.13 -15.11
N CYS A 290 13.84 11.26 -14.39
CA CYS A 290 13.19 11.36 -13.08
C CYS A 290 11.66 11.36 -13.21
N GLU A 291 10.99 10.48 -12.48
CA GLU A 291 9.56 10.62 -12.23
C GLU A 291 9.34 11.73 -11.19
N VAL A 292 8.43 12.65 -11.49
CA VAL A 292 8.05 13.72 -10.56
C VAL A 292 6.60 13.54 -10.15
N GLN A 293 6.38 13.44 -8.85
CA GLN A 293 5.06 13.40 -8.24
C GLN A 293 4.84 14.69 -7.44
N VAL A 294 3.59 15.16 -7.42
CA VAL A 294 3.20 16.34 -6.65
C VAL A 294 1.92 16.06 -5.89
N GLN A 295 1.85 16.53 -4.66
CA GLN A 295 0.68 16.37 -3.81
C GLN A 295 0.40 17.61 -2.97
N ILE A 296 -0.84 18.09 -2.98
CA ILE A 296 -1.32 19.05 -1.97
C ILE A 296 -2.13 18.26 -0.93
N ALA A 297 -1.59 18.13 0.27
CA ALA A 297 -2.25 17.44 1.38
C ALA A 297 -1.91 18.10 2.71
N HIS A 298 -2.86 18.11 3.65
CA HIS A 298 -2.64 18.63 5.01
C HIS A 298 -2.03 20.04 5.08
N LYS A 299 -2.44 20.96 4.19
CA LYS A 299 -1.89 22.33 4.07
C LYS A 299 -0.40 22.38 3.72
N ALA A 300 0.12 21.32 3.13
CA ALA A 300 1.45 21.25 2.58
C ALA A 300 1.39 20.86 1.09
N LEU A 301 2.35 21.39 0.34
CA LEU A 301 2.69 20.97 -1.00
C LEU A 301 3.91 20.07 -0.88
N VAL A 302 3.75 18.80 -1.23
CA VAL A 302 4.82 17.82 -1.30
C VAL A 302 5.19 17.63 -2.76
N VAL A 303 6.48 17.73 -3.06
CA VAL A 303 7.04 17.45 -4.38
C VAL A 303 8.01 16.32 -4.20
N GLN A 304 7.88 15.25 -4.98
CA GLN A 304 8.76 14.11 -4.92
C GLN A 304 9.39 13.87 -6.28
N THR A 305 10.70 13.66 -6.28
CA THR A 305 11.45 13.23 -7.46
C THR A 305 12.00 11.84 -7.21
N THR A 306 11.77 10.92 -8.14
CA THR A 306 12.30 9.55 -8.11
C THR A 306 13.21 9.35 -9.32
N SER A 307 14.43 8.90 -9.09
CA SER A 307 15.33 8.42 -10.14
C SER A 307 15.78 6.99 -9.84
N SER A 308 15.98 6.21 -10.88
CA SER A 308 16.57 4.88 -10.78
C SER A 308 17.77 4.78 -11.71
N ASP A 309 18.89 4.32 -11.19
CA ASP A 309 20.10 4.04 -11.95
C ASP A 309 20.69 2.68 -11.54
N SER A 310 21.88 2.36 -12.05
CA SER A 310 22.58 1.11 -11.69
C SER A 310 22.99 1.04 -10.21
N ALA A 311 22.99 2.16 -9.48
CA ALA A 311 23.30 2.20 -8.05
C ALA A 311 22.04 2.06 -7.18
N GLY A 312 20.84 2.14 -7.77
CA GLY A 312 19.57 1.88 -7.09
C GLY A 312 18.51 2.94 -7.35
N THR A 313 17.52 3.00 -6.48
CA THR A 313 16.44 4.00 -6.50
C THR A 313 16.75 5.13 -5.51
N HIS A 314 16.63 6.36 -5.99
CA HIS A 314 16.81 7.57 -5.23
C HIS A 314 15.51 8.37 -5.25
N VAL A 315 14.93 8.62 -4.07
CA VAL A 315 13.71 9.41 -3.91
C VAL A 315 14.04 10.64 -3.07
N VAL A 316 13.65 11.83 -3.55
CA VAL A 316 13.76 13.07 -2.75
C VAL A 316 12.39 13.74 -2.67
N GLY A 317 11.88 13.87 -1.45
CA GLY A 317 10.66 14.58 -1.11
C GLY A 317 10.96 15.98 -0.53
N TYR A 318 10.25 16.98 -1.03
CA TYR A 318 10.32 18.37 -0.61
C TYR A 318 8.96 18.79 -0.07
N GLN A 319 8.92 19.32 1.14
CA GLN A 319 7.68 19.77 1.77
C GLN A 319 7.65 21.29 1.87
N PHE A 320 6.67 21.90 1.22
CA PHE A 320 6.40 23.33 1.27
C PHE A 320 5.11 23.61 2.05
N VAL A 321 5.12 24.64 2.89
CA VAL A 321 3.91 25.10 3.61
C VAL A 321 3.69 26.58 3.32
N ALA A 322 2.45 26.95 3.00
CA ALA A 322 2.06 28.34 2.86
C ALA A 322 1.91 28.97 4.25
N THR A 323 2.83 29.87 4.62
CA THR A 323 2.82 30.54 5.93
C THR A 323 2.65 32.05 5.79
N GLY A 324 1.95 32.67 6.75
CA GLY A 324 1.81 34.12 6.88
C GLY A 324 0.87 34.77 5.85
N ARG A 325 0.80 36.12 5.90
CA ARG A 325 -0.12 36.93 5.08
C ARG A 325 0.17 36.88 3.58
N SER A 326 1.40 36.56 3.18
CA SER A 326 1.75 36.47 1.75
C SER A 326 1.27 35.19 1.09
N GLY A 327 0.96 34.14 1.88
CA GLY A 327 0.51 32.84 1.37
C GLY A 327 1.53 32.12 0.49
N ALA A 328 2.78 32.60 0.43
CA ALA A 328 3.82 32.02 -0.41
C ALA A 328 4.32 30.69 0.21
N PRO A 329 4.30 29.57 -0.53
CA PRO A 329 4.81 28.30 -0.03
C PRO A 329 6.31 28.37 0.24
N ARG A 330 6.72 27.86 1.41
CA ARG A 330 8.12 27.83 1.82
C ARG A 330 8.55 26.43 2.20
N LEU A 331 9.76 26.05 1.81
CA LEU A 331 10.35 24.75 2.13
C LEU A 331 10.54 24.64 3.64
N VAL A 332 9.91 23.63 4.24
CA VAL A 332 9.98 23.35 5.68
C VAL A 332 10.62 22.01 5.98
N GLY A 333 10.62 21.08 5.02
CA GLY A 333 11.15 19.74 5.22
C GLY A 333 11.69 19.14 3.92
N VAL A 334 12.70 18.29 4.08
CA VAL A 334 13.28 17.50 3.01
C VAL A 334 13.42 16.07 3.50
N ARG A 335 13.15 15.12 2.61
CA ARG A 335 13.36 13.70 2.85
C ARG A 335 14.09 13.09 1.68
N THR A 336 15.14 12.33 1.93
CA THR A 336 15.86 11.56 0.91
C THR A 336 15.76 10.09 1.26
N VAL A 337 15.52 9.25 0.26
CA VAL A 337 15.61 7.80 0.35
C VAL A 337 16.57 7.35 -0.74
N GLN A 338 17.58 6.59 -0.37
CA GLN A 338 18.43 5.85 -1.30
C GLN A 338 18.25 4.37 -1.00
N ALA A 339 17.85 3.59 -1.98
CA ALA A 339 17.64 2.15 -1.84
C ALA A 339 18.35 1.42 -2.98
N SER A 340 19.24 0.49 -2.66
CA SER A 340 19.88 -0.39 -3.62
C SER A 340 19.55 -1.84 -3.31
N HIS A 341 19.52 -2.65 -4.36
CA HIS A 341 19.40 -4.09 -4.28
C HIS A 341 20.47 -4.69 -5.18
N ASP A 342 21.18 -5.69 -4.70
CA ASP A 342 22.15 -6.42 -5.50
C ASP A 342 21.63 -7.79 -5.93
N ASP A 343 22.34 -8.39 -6.89
CA ASP A 343 21.98 -9.69 -7.44
C ASP A 343 22.13 -10.85 -6.42
N SER A 344 22.72 -10.58 -5.25
CA SER A 344 22.86 -11.55 -4.17
C SER A 344 21.64 -11.61 -3.24
N GLY A 345 20.68 -10.70 -3.45
CA GLY A 345 19.49 -10.56 -2.61
C GLY A 345 19.72 -9.66 -1.39
N ASP A 346 20.87 -8.99 -1.30
CA ASP A 346 21.14 -8.01 -0.27
C ASP A 346 20.50 -6.66 -0.67
N SER A 347 20.00 -5.92 0.31
CA SER A 347 19.42 -4.60 0.07
C SER A 347 19.93 -3.58 1.08
N HIS A 348 20.30 -2.41 0.60
CA HIS A 348 20.72 -1.30 1.43
C HIS A 348 19.75 -0.15 1.26
N ARG A 349 19.29 0.41 2.38
CA ARG A 349 18.35 1.52 2.38
C ARG A 349 18.79 2.58 3.37
N TYR A 350 18.94 3.79 2.87
CA TYR A 350 19.22 4.97 3.66
C TYR A 350 18.07 5.96 3.55
N VAL A 351 17.52 6.39 4.68
CA VAL A 351 16.50 7.43 4.77
C VAL A 351 17.04 8.60 5.57
N ASN A 352 17.01 9.78 4.97
CA ASN A 352 17.31 11.05 5.63
C ASN A 352 16.02 11.87 5.72
N THR A 353 15.65 12.35 6.89
CA THR A 353 14.54 13.31 7.05
C THR A 353 15.02 14.52 7.83
N ALA A 354 14.79 15.71 7.30
CA ALA A 354 15.23 16.97 7.88
C ALA A 354 14.09 17.99 7.93
N ASN A 355 13.84 18.57 9.10
CA ASN A 355 12.97 19.73 9.30
C ASN A 355 13.83 20.99 9.31
N LEU A 356 13.69 21.82 8.27
CA LEU A 356 14.51 23.02 8.09
C LEU A 356 14.10 24.18 9.03
N VAL A 357 12.92 24.08 9.65
CA VAL A 357 12.39 25.09 10.58
C VAL A 357 12.88 24.82 12.00
N THR A 358 12.82 23.57 12.45
CA THR A 358 13.24 23.19 13.82
C THR A 358 14.70 22.75 13.89
N GLY A 359 15.30 22.44 12.73
CA GLY A 359 16.63 21.86 12.62
C GLY A 359 16.67 20.37 13.01
N ASP A 360 15.53 19.73 13.26
CA ASP A 360 15.49 18.29 13.58
C ASP A 360 15.87 17.46 12.35
N LYS A 361 16.74 16.48 12.56
CA LYS A 361 17.13 15.52 11.53
C LYS A 361 17.08 14.09 12.07
N LEU A 362 16.62 13.17 11.23
CA LEU A 362 16.62 11.73 11.50
C LEU A 362 17.25 11.00 10.31
N ASP A 363 18.30 10.24 10.59
CA ASP A 363 18.91 9.30 9.66
C ASP A 363 18.48 7.88 10.04
N VAL A 364 18.04 7.08 9.07
CA VAL A 364 17.75 5.66 9.23
C VAL A 364 18.56 4.90 8.19
N ILE A 365 19.40 3.98 8.65
CA ILE A 365 20.15 3.05 7.80
C ILE A 365 19.56 1.67 8.04
N GLU A 366 19.20 1.00 6.96
CA GLU A 366 18.59 -0.32 6.96
C GLU A 366 19.31 -1.21 5.96
N ASP A 367 19.90 -2.29 6.46
CA ASP A 367 20.63 -3.26 5.65
C ASP A 367 19.94 -4.62 5.79
N ILE A 368 19.67 -5.29 4.68
CA ILE A 368 19.28 -6.68 4.62
C ILE A 368 20.44 -7.42 3.97
N VAL A 369 21.16 -8.20 4.77
CA VAL A 369 22.33 -8.97 4.33
C VAL A 369 22.05 -10.44 4.59
N HIS A 370 21.96 -11.23 3.53
CA HIS A 370 21.67 -12.66 3.55
C HIS A 370 20.37 -12.97 4.33
N GLY A 371 19.34 -12.16 4.11
CA GLY A 371 18.04 -12.25 4.79
C GLY A 371 18.02 -11.76 6.24
N ARG A 372 19.14 -11.26 6.79
CA ARG A 372 19.19 -10.65 8.13
C ARG A 372 19.03 -9.14 8.02
N ARG A 373 18.04 -8.61 8.73
CA ARG A 373 17.75 -7.18 8.79
C ARG A 373 18.50 -6.51 9.93
N ASN A 374 19.24 -5.45 9.63
CA ASN A 374 19.85 -4.53 10.58
C ASN A 374 19.27 -3.13 10.34
N ARG A 375 18.88 -2.43 11.41
CA ARG A 375 18.32 -1.08 11.33
C ARG A 375 18.95 -0.19 12.41
N VAL A 376 19.51 0.92 11.97
CA VAL A 376 20.14 1.92 12.83
C VAL A 376 19.43 3.25 12.61
N GLU A 377 19.06 3.91 13.70
CA GLU A 377 18.44 5.23 13.67
C GLU A 377 19.30 6.23 14.43
N ARG A 378 19.48 7.42 13.86
CA ARG A 378 20.26 8.49 14.47
C ARG A 378 19.53 9.82 14.33
N ALA A 379 19.04 10.32 15.46
CA ALA A 379 18.56 11.68 15.56
C ALA A 379 19.74 12.65 15.69
N SER A 380 19.70 13.76 14.96
CA SER A 380 20.72 14.81 14.96
C SER A 380 20.08 16.19 14.72
N LYS A 381 20.91 17.23 14.69
CA LYS A 381 20.48 18.61 14.44
C LYS A 381 21.22 19.20 13.25
N ILE A 382 20.49 19.87 12.38
CA ILE A 382 21.04 20.69 11.29
C ILE A 382 20.81 22.18 11.58
N ALA A 383 21.59 23.02 10.90
CA ALA A 383 21.41 24.47 10.98
C ALA A 383 20.00 24.86 10.50
N VAL A 384 19.25 25.57 11.35
CA VAL A 384 17.98 26.19 10.99
C VAL A 384 18.24 27.24 9.90
N ARG A 385 17.45 27.21 8.84
CA ARG A 385 17.63 28.10 7.68
C ARG A 385 16.50 29.10 7.55
N PRO A 386 16.77 30.28 6.97
CA PRO A 386 15.70 31.18 6.56
C PRO A 386 14.76 30.44 5.58
N PRO A 387 13.43 30.60 5.72
CA PRO A 387 12.46 29.89 4.91
C PRO A 387 12.62 30.16 3.41
N ILE A 388 13.01 29.12 2.65
CA ILE A 388 13.23 29.17 1.20
C ILE A 388 11.88 29.15 0.48
N THR A 389 11.62 30.09 -0.42
CA THR A 389 10.36 30.16 -1.16
C THR A 389 10.33 29.20 -2.33
N LEU A 390 9.15 28.69 -2.70
CA LEU A 390 8.97 27.89 -3.92
C LEU A 390 9.35 28.66 -5.19
N ALA A 391 9.10 29.97 -5.22
CA ALA A 391 9.40 30.81 -6.38
C ALA A 391 10.90 30.77 -6.71
N GLY A 392 11.25 30.30 -7.91
CA GLY A 392 12.64 30.15 -8.35
C GLY A 392 13.45 29.05 -7.66
N PHE A 393 12.81 28.19 -6.85
CA PHE A 393 13.48 27.06 -6.21
C PHE A 393 13.89 26.03 -7.26
N VAL A 394 15.17 25.65 -7.27
CA VAL A 394 15.70 24.59 -8.14
C VAL A 394 15.69 23.29 -7.34
N PHE A 395 14.99 22.27 -7.85
CA PHE A 395 14.97 20.96 -7.24
C PHE A 395 16.22 20.21 -7.66
N ASP A 396 17.24 20.24 -6.81
CA ASP A 396 18.50 19.53 -7.02
C ASP A 396 18.68 18.46 -5.93
N PRO A 397 18.37 17.19 -6.24
CA PRO A 397 18.58 16.06 -5.34
C PRO A 397 20.02 15.96 -4.82
N ALA A 398 21.01 16.14 -5.70
CA ALA A 398 22.42 15.92 -5.38
C ALA A 398 22.97 16.99 -4.44
N LYS A 399 22.60 18.26 -4.66
CA LYS A 399 23.03 19.37 -3.80
C LYS A 399 22.51 19.25 -2.38
N LEU A 400 21.25 18.87 -2.20
CA LEU A 400 20.65 18.77 -0.88
C LEU A 400 21.11 17.52 -0.14
N ASP A 401 21.25 16.39 -0.83
CA ASP A 401 21.81 15.18 -0.26
C ASP A 401 23.26 15.41 0.24
N ALA A 402 24.09 16.11 -0.55
CA ALA A 402 25.42 16.53 -0.12
C ALA A 402 25.40 17.51 1.07
N GLU A 403 24.39 18.36 1.21
CA GLU A 403 24.25 19.30 2.32
C GLU A 403 23.72 18.65 3.61
N THR A 404 22.82 17.66 3.50
CA THR A 404 22.24 16.95 4.66
C THR A 404 23.09 15.76 5.11
N ARG A 405 23.93 15.16 4.23
CA ARG A 405 24.85 14.07 4.58
C ARG A 405 26.14 14.49 5.28
N ARG A 406 26.50 15.78 5.33
CA ARG A 406 27.82 16.26 5.83
C ARG A 406 28.19 15.81 7.25
N ASP A 407 27.24 15.35 8.07
CA ASP A 407 27.50 14.83 9.42
C ASP A 407 27.79 13.32 9.48
N PHE A 408 27.83 12.64 8.33
CA PHE A 408 28.28 11.25 8.18
C PHE A 408 29.44 11.17 7.19
N THR A 409 30.61 11.56 7.69
CA THR A 409 31.87 10.89 7.31
C THR A 409 32.37 10.22 8.60
N PRO A 410 32.77 8.93 8.58
CA PRO A 410 33.41 8.29 9.72
C PRO A 410 34.60 9.08 10.25
#